data_AF-A0A918VQS9-F1
#
_entry.id   AF-A0A918VQS9-F1
#
_cell.length_a   1.000
_cell.length_b   1.000
_cell.length_c   1.000
_cell.angle_alpha   90.00
_cell.angle_beta   90.00
_cell.angle_gamma   90.00
#
_symmetry.space_group_name_H-M   'P 1'
#
loop_
_entity.id
_entity.type
_entity.pdbx_description
1 polymer ?
#
loop_
_entity_poly.entity_id
_entity_poly.type
_entity_poly.pdbx_seq_one_letter_code
_entity_poly.pdbx_strand_id
1 'polypeptide(L)'
;MKAKFILVLLTAVIAIGLGYLVGKQSGGVPVVLGTNAGGSYQSGFEQPEPGDDVSSGPAGEANPVIAIVQDGESIQDAVKAAAPGTTIQIMPGTYHETVYIDKDNIHLVGVIKAGKRAVMDGKGKLNDAILYSGNNVVVENMQITGYKGNGIMGQAGNNFEIRNNLIIDTGVYGVFPQLGKNGVVEHNVISGIEDAAIYVGMSDNVHVAHNRVFDSVAGIEIENSRHAIVENNYVHNNTGGILAFITPGLPIKTTYDVIIRNNFIVGNNHKNFGAPGSTVAGIPAGTGILIMAADDVIVEDNLISDHKTAGILIVDHANAANISIDPESEPNPDRVAILNNTMMHNGYDTIPEVKALMALKLSQFEPDIVHVSEGKDSCINNPHQYNLVGLDAFKPCGFSNTDATDTYLLDTPVAPREIQPSERGKIAYLGVCTGCHSYNGRLIGPSIQTIQALYYDNPEGLAAYLANPVKKRPDYPEMPTQAYLGDETLLAVAKYVLSREN
;
A
#
# COMPACT_ATOMS: atom_id res chain seq x y z
N MET A 1 -52.34 -5.66 -6.82
CA MET A 1 -51.08 -5.00 -6.40
C MET A 1 -51.14 -4.39 -5.00
N LYS A 2 -52.18 -3.63 -4.60
CA LYS A 2 -52.21 -2.94 -3.29
C LYS A 2 -52.26 -3.86 -2.05
N ALA A 3 -52.94 -5.00 -2.11
CA ALA A 3 -53.08 -5.91 -0.95
C ALA A 3 -51.78 -6.65 -0.57
N LYS A 4 -50.94 -7.02 -1.55
CA LYS A 4 -49.63 -7.65 -1.29
C LYS A 4 -48.63 -6.64 -0.70
N PHE A 5 -48.70 -5.39 -1.12
CA PHE A 5 -47.83 -4.31 -0.60
C PHE A 5 -48.14 -3.97 0.87
N ILE A 6 -49.42 -3.96 1.24
CA ILE A 6 -49.87 -3.74 2.63
C ILE A 6 -49.43 -4.91 3.54
N LEU A 7 -49.48 -6.15 3.04
CA LEU A 7 -49.06 -7.32 3.80
C LEU A 7 -47.54 -7.30 4.08
N VAL A 8 -46.72 -6.92 3.10
CA VAL A 8 -45.26 -6.79 3.23
C VAL A 8 -44.89 -5.68 4.23
N LEU A 9 -45.58 -4.54 4.18
CA LEU A 9 -45.41 -3.45 5.14
C LEU A 9 -45.81 -3.86 6.57
N LEU A 10 -46.92 -4.58 6.73
CA LEU A 10 -47.34 -5.09 8.05
C LEU A 10 -46.33 -6.10 8.61
N THR A 11 -45.78 -6.99 7.78
CA THR A 11 -44.74 -7.95 8.22
C THR A 11 -43.44 -7.24 8.60
N ALA A 12 -43.04 -6.19 7.88
CA ALA A 12 -41.85 -5.41 8.21
C ALA A 12 -42.01 -4.64 9.52
N VAL A 13 -43.18 -4.02 9.75
CA VAL A 13 -43.46 -3.29 11.00
C VAL A 13 -43.53 -4.24 12.20
N ILE A 14 -44.09 -5.45 12.03
CA ILE A 14 -44.11 -6.47 13.08
C ILE A 14 -42.71 -6.99 13.37
N ALA A 15 -41.87 -7.22 12.34
CA ALA A 15 -40.48 -7.65 12.52
C ALA A 15 -39.62 -6.59 13.23
N ILE A 16 -39.80 -5.30 12.89
CA ILE A 16 -39.13 -4.18 13.55
C ILE A 16 -39.63 -4.02 15.00
N GLY A 17 -40.93 -4.17 15.25
CA GLY A 17 -41.51 -4.12 16.58
C GLY A 17 -41.05 -5.26 17.50
N LEU A 18 -40.95 -6.49 16.96
CA LEU A 18 -40.37 -7.64 17.65
C LEU A 18 -38.87 -7.46 17.91
N GLY A 19 -38.10 -6.97 16.94
CA GLY A 19 -36.68 -6.67 17.10
C GLY A 19 -36.43 -5.60 18.18
N TYR A 20 -37.27 -4.58 18.26
CA TYR A 20 -37.20 -3.54 19.29
C TYR A 20 -37.57 -4.05 20.69
N LEU A 21 -38.56 -4.95 20.80
CA LEU A 21 -38.95 -5.57 22.07
C LEU A 21 -37.91 -6.57 22.58
N VAL A 22 -37.30 -7.36 21.68
CA VAL A 22 -36.20 -8.28 22.02
C VAL A 22 -34.96 -7.48 22.43
N GLY A 23 -34.62 -6.40 21.71
CA GLY A 23 -33.49 -5.54 22.04
C GLY A 23 -33.63 -4.77 23.36
N LYS A 24 -34.85 -4.57 23.87
CA LYS A 24 -35.09 -3.97 25.20
C LYS A 24 -35.04 -4.98 26.35
N GLN A 25 -35.20 -6.29 26.09
CA GLN A 25 -35.11 -7.33 27.13
C GLN A 25 -33.69 -7.85 27.34
N SER A 26 -32.78 -7.62 26.39
CA SER A 26 -31.34 -7.90 26.55
C SER A 26 -30.61 -6.68 27.13
N GLY A 27 -30.84 -6.38 28.41
CA GLY A 27 -30.07 -5.40 29.19
C GLY A 27 -28.72 -5.94 29.69
N GLY A 28 -28.16 -6.96 29.03
CA GLY A 28 -26.85 -7.52 29.34
C GLY A 28 -25.83 -7.03 28.32
N VAL A 29 -24.75 -6.42 28.82
CA VAL A 29 -23.53 -6.17 28.04
C VAL A 29 -23.14 -7.47 27.31
N PRO A 30 -22.85 -7.45 26.00
CA PRO A 30 -22.40 -8.66 25.31
C PRO A 30 -21.09 -9.12 25.95
N VAL A 31 -21.16 -10.27 26.62
CA VAL A 31 -19.98 -11.00 27.08
C VAL A 31 -19.32 -11.59 25.84
N VAL A 32 -18.17 -11.04 25.46
CA VAL A 32 -17.27 -11.68 24.51
C VAL A 32 -16.85 -13.01 25.13
N LEU A 33 -17.32 -14.11 24.54
CA LEU A 33 -16.79 -15.43 24.84
C LEU A 33 -15.33 -15.45 24.39
N GLY A 34 -14.42 -15.46 25.35
CA GLY A 34 -12.98 -15.48 25.11
C GLY A 34 -12.58 -16.69 24.27
N THR A 35 -12.17 -16.43 23.04
CA THR A 35 -11.40 -17.38 22.23
C THR A 35 -9.94 -17.26 22.66
N ASN A 36 -9.44 -18.28 23.36
CA ASN A 36 -8.02 -18.49 23.59
C ASN A 36 -7.35 -18.86 22.25
N ALA A 37 -6.91 -17.85 21.49
CA ALA A 37 -5.81 -17.87 20.53
C ALA A 37 -5.81 -16.52 19.82
N GLY A 38 -4.81 -15.69 20.09
CA GLY A 38 -4.68 -14.34 19.51
C GLY A 38 -4.05 -13.39 20.52
N GLY A 39 -2.71 -13.29 20.49
CA GLY A 39 -1.99 -12.27 21.23
C GLY A 39 -2.32 -10.90 20.65
N SER A 40 -3.35 -10.25 21.20
CA SER A 40 -3.65 -8.85 20.94
C SER A 40 -2.88 -8.01 21.96
N TYR A 41 -1.87 -7.29 21.50
CA TYR A 41 -1.15 -6.31 22.33
C TYR A 41 -2.05 -5.09 22.54
N GLN A 42 -2.82 -5.10 23.63
CA GLN A 42 -3.47 -3.91 24.17
C GLN A 42 -2.42 -3.06 24.90
N SER A 43 -1.97 -1.95 24.30
CA SER A 43 -1.26 -0.90 25.04
C SER A 43 -2.25 0.17 25.51
N GLY A 44 -2.90 -0.10 26.64
CA GLY A 44 -3.51 0.92 27.50
C GLY A 44 -2.63 1.06 28.74
N PHE A 45 -1.95 2.19 28.88
CA PHE A 45 -1.07 2.43 30.04
C PHE A 45 -1.93 2.80 31.26
N GLU A 46 -2.21 1.84 32.14
CA GLU A 46 -2.64 2.09 33.53
C GLU A 46 -1.44 1.90 34.47
N GLN A 47 -1.27 2.81 35.45
CA GLN A 47 -0.18 2.74 36.42
C GLN A 47 -0.28 1.46 37.26
N PRO A 48 0.84 0.73 37.51
CA PRO A 48 0.81 -0.48 38.32
C PRO A 48 0.71 -0.14 39.82
N GLU A 49 -0.30 -0.72 40.48
CA GLU A 49 -0.37 -0.89 41.94
C GLU A 49 0.65 -1.96 42.39
N PRO A 50 1.25 -1.84 43.59
CA PRO A 50 2.34 -2.72 44.01
C PRO A 50 1.83 -4.06 44.57
N GLY A 51 2.19 -5.14 43.89
CA GLY A 51 2.29 -6.48 44.46
C GLY A 51 1.55 -7.55 43.67
N ASP A 52 2.28 -8.28 42.83
CA ASP A 52 2.08 -9.72 42.62
C ASP A 52 3.34 -10.33 41.98
N ASP A 53 3.76 -11.48 42.52
CA ASP A 53 5.00 -12.22 42.22
C ASP A 53 5.01 -12.78 40.79
N VAL A 54 6.16 -12.65 40.11
CA VAL A 54 6.39 -13.08 38.72
C VAL A 54 7.14 -14.42 38.68
N SER A 55 6.57 -15.44 38.04
CA SER A 55 7.30 -16.67 37.66
C SER A 55 7.72 -16.65 36.18
N SER A 56 9.02 -16.45 35.97
CA SER A 56 9.91 -16.85 34.86
C SER A 56 9.33 -17.31 33.51
N GLY A 57 9.41 -16.41 32.51
CA GLY A 57 9.69 -16.72 31.08
C GLY A 57 11.11 -16.26 30.70
N PRO A 58 11.69 -16.71 29.56
CA PRO A 58 13.12 -16.57 29.30
C PRO A 58 13.55 -15.17 28.85
N ALA A 59 14.73 -14.77 29.35
CA ALA A 59 15.59 -13.62 29.04
C ALA A 59 15.35 -12.87 27.71
N GLY A 60 15.22 -11.55 27.65
CA GLY A 60 15.22 -10.52 28.69
C GLY A 60 14.70 -9.23 28.06
N GLU A 61 13.59 -8.71 28.54
CA GLU A 61 13.12 -7.37 28.21
C GLU A 61 14.02 -6.38 28.95
N ALA A 62 15.03 -5.86 28.26
CA ALA A 62 15.64 -4.61 28.68
C ALA A 62 14.53 -3.57 28.76
N ASN A 63 14.44 -2.82 29.87
CA ASN A 63 13.51 -1.70 29.99
C ASN A 63 13.59 -0.86 28.70
N PRO A 64 12.46 -0.58 28.02
CA PRO A 64 12.49 0.16 26.78
C PRO A 64 13.20 1.49 27.02
N VAL A 65 14.21 1.80 26.20
CA VAL A 65 14.89 3.09 26.27
C VAL A 65 13.91 4.11 25.71
N ILE A 66 13.33 4.93 26.58
CA ILE A 66 12.33 5.92 26.19
C ILE A 66 13.01 7.29 26.06
N ALA A 67 12.95 7.86 24.87
CA ALA A 67 13.20 9.28 24.64
C ALA A 67 11.85 10.00 24.49
N ILE A 68 11.73 11.22 24.99
CA ILE A 68 10.51 12.02 24.88
C ILE A 68 10.85 13.28 24.08
N VAL A 69 10.05 13.57 23.06
CA VAL A 69 10.11 14.80 22.25
C VAL A 69 8.90 15.65 22.60
N GLN A 70 9.14 16.83 23.19
CA GLN A 70 8.11 17.82 23.49
C GLN A 70 7.80 18.70 22.27
N ASP A 71 6.72 19.48 22.36
CA ASP A 71 6.42 20.51 21.36
C ASP A 71 7.57 21.53 21.30
N GLY A 72 8.03 21.86 20.09
CA GLY A 72 9.18 22.73 19.84
C GLY A 72 10.56 22.04 19.85
N GLU A 73 10.64 20.75 20.22
CA GLU A 73 11.85 19.93 20.06
C GLU A 73 11.89 19.26 18.67
N SER A 74 13.05 18.75 18.27
CA SER A 74 13.22 18.03 17.00
C SER A 74 13.14 16.52 17.19
N ILE A 75 12.29 15.87 16.40
CA ILE A 75 12.21 14.41 16.31
C ILE A 75 13.52 13.87 15.72
N GLN A 76 14.05 14.52 14.69
CA GLN A 76 15.28 14.09 14.05
C GLN A 76 16.48 14.10 15.02
N ASP A 77 16.60 15.10 15.89
CA ASP A 77 17.68 15.14 16.88
C ASP A 77 17.53 14.03 17.93
N ALA A 78 16.31 13.69 18.33
CA ALA A 78 16.06 12.52 19.16
C ALA A 78 16.47 11.22 18.45
N VAL A 79 16.15 11.05 17.15
CA VAL A 79 16.58 9.89 16.36
C VAL A 79 18.12 9.81 16.26
N LYS A 80 18.80 10.93 16.06
CA LYS A 80 20.28 10.97 16.05
C LYS A 80 20.88 10.54 17.38
N ALA A 81 20.30 10.98 18.50
CA ALA A 81 20.77 10.64 19.84
C ALA A 81 20.39 9.22 20.27
N ALA A 82 19.34 8.63 19.70
CA ALA A 82 18.84 7.31 20.04
C ALA A 82 19.85 6.20 19.72
N ALA A 83 19.96 5.22 20.63
CA ALA A 83 20.57 3.94 20.34
C ALA A 83 19.53 2.99 19.69
N PRO A 84 19.93 1.95 18.95
CA PRO A 84 19.02 0.89 18.53
C PRO A 84 18.22 0.35 19.73
N GLY A 85 16.92 0.15 19.54
CA GLY A 85 15.96 -0.28 20.58
C GLY A 85 15.25 0.87 21.29
N THR A 86 15.53 2.12 20.93
CA THR A 86 14.89 3.30 21.54
C THR A 86 13.49 3.48 21.01
N THR A 87 12.54 3.67 21.94
CA THR A 87 11.22 4.22 21.64
C THR A 87 11.23 5.72 21.87
N ILE A 88 10.90 6.47 20.83
CA ILE A 88 10.81 7.93 20.85
C ILE A 88 9.32 8.30 20.94
N GLN A 89 8.91 8.74 22.13
CA GLN A 89 7.56 9.24 22.37
C GLN A 89 7.46 10.70 21.93
N ILE A 90 6.58 10.97 20.99
CA ILE A 90 6.41 12.31 20.41
C ILE A 90 5.12 12.90 20.96
N MET A 91 5.27 13.94 21.78
CA MET A 91 4.13 14.59 22.43
C MET A 91 3.30 15.39 21.41
N PRO A 92 2.03 15.71 21.71
CA PRO A 92 1.24 16.59 20.86
C PRO A 92 1.94 17.93 20.63
N GLY A 93 2.14 18.26 19.36
CA GLY A 93 2.89 19.42 18.88
C GLY A 93 2.85 19.45 17.35
N THR A 94 3.42 20.49 16.74
CA THR A 94 3.55 20.58 15.28
C THR A 94 5.01 20.64 14.88
N TYR A 95 5.45 19.65 14.13
CA TYR A 95 6.83 19.39 13.74
C TYR A 95 6.98 19.66 12.24
N HIS A 96 7.99 20.46 11.88
CA HIS A 96 8.24 20.88 10.50
C HIS A 96 9.62 20.42 10.05
N GLU A 97 9.78 19.11 9.92
CA GLU A 97 11.05 18.47 9.62
C GLU A 97 10.85 17.22 8.76
N THR A 98 11.96 16.71 8.22
CA THR A 98 12.07 15.36 7.67
C THR A 98 12.86 14.53 8.66
N VAL A 99 12.39 13.31 8.95
CA VAL A 99 13.01 12.39 9.89
C VAL A 99 13.59 11.20 9.13
N TYR A 100 14.88 10.96 9.32
CA TYR A 100 15.66 9.87 8.76
C TYR A 100 16.02 8.88 9.88
N ILE A 101 15.63 7.62 9.70
CA ILE A 101 15.88 6.51 10.62
C ILE A 101 16.80 5.49 9.94
N ASP A 102 18.09 5.55 10.22
CA ASP A 102 19.13 4.67 9.66
C ASP A 102 19.60 3.58 10.65
N LYS A 103 18.96 3.50 11.82
CA LYS A 103 19.27 2.53 12.88
C LYS A 103 18.13 1.53 13.02
N ASP A 104 18.50 0.30 13.34
CA ASP A 104 17.54 -0.76 13.65
C ASP A 104 16.80 -0.50 14.97
N ASN A 105 15.59 -1.03 15.09
CA ASN A 105 14.79 -1.06 16.32
C ASN A 105 14.46 0.34 16.86
N ILE A 106 14.26 1.32 15.99
CA ILE A 106 13.79 2.66 16.38
C ILE A 106 12.27 2.71 16.21
N HIS A 107 11.57 3.08 17.28
CA HIS A 107 10.11 3.22 17.27
C HIS A 107 9.73 4.69 17.46
N LEU A 108 8.99 5.26 16.52
CA LEU A 108 8.37 6.58 16.66
C LEU A 108 6.92 6.42 17.09
N VAL A 109 6.60 6.87 18.30
CA VAL A 109 5.28 6.67 18.92
C VAL A 109 4.67 8.01 19.28
N GLY A 110 3.66 8.45 18.52
CA GLY A 110 2.87 9.63 18.85
C GLY A 110 2.05 9.42 20.13
N VAL A 111 2.14 10.35 21.07
CA VAL A 111 1.31 10.36 22.28
C VAL A 111 -0.01 11.05 21.98
N ILE A 112 -1.12 10.37 22.23
CA ILE A 112 -2.47 10.93 22.11
C ILE A 112 -2.90 11.52 23.45
N LYS A 113 -3.09 12.84 23.54
CA LYS A 113 -3.57 13.51 24.77
C LYS A 113 -4.78 14.38 24.47
N ALA A 114 -5.90 14.06 25.11
CA ALA A 114 -7.18 14.76 24.92
C ALA A 114 -7.57 14.88 23.42
N GLY A 115 -7.38 13.80 22.66
CA GLY A 115 -7.67 13.73 21.23
C GLY A 115 -6.63 14.40 20.31
N LYS A 116 -5.61 15.07 20.86
CA LYS A 116 -4.51 15.66 20.08
C LYS A 116 -3.40 14.65 19.89
N ARG A 117 -2.78 14.66 18.71
CA ARG A 117 -1.62 13.85 18.30
C ARG A 117 -0.46 14.75 17.90
N ALA A 118 0.74 14.18 17.76
CA ALA A 118 1.84 14.85 17.09
C ALA A 118 1.52 15.03 15.60
N VAL A 119 1.74 16.23 15.06
CA VAL A 119 1.50 16.57 13.66
C VAL A 119 2.82 16.87 12.97
N MET A 120 3.19 16.08 11.98
CA MET A 120 4.25 16.42 11.03
C MET A 120 3.63 17.16 9.84
N ASP A 121 4.06 18.40 9.63
CA ASP A 121 3.54 19.29 8.57
C ASP A 121 4.69 19.81 7.70
N GLY A 122 4.72 19.36 6.44
CA GLY A 122 5.71 19.75 5.45
C GLY A 122 5.51 21.14 4.84
N LYS A 123 4.40 21.83 5.15
CA LYS A 123 4.02 23.16 4.63
C LYS A 123 3.96 23.30 3.11
N GLY A 124 3.81 22.20 2.38
CA GLY A 124 3.95 22.12 0.93
C GLY A 124 5.37 22.44 0.45
N LYS A 125 6.38 22.34 1.33
CA LYS A 125 7.78 22.71 1.04
C LYS A 125 8.73 21.53 1.20
N LEU A 126 8.55 20.75 2.26
CA LEU A 126 9.36 19.55 2.51
C LEU A 126 8.90 18.41 1.61
N ASN A 127 9.85 17.58 1.18
CA ASN A 127 9.54 16.45 0.31
C ASN A 127 8.94 15.31 1.13
N ASP A 128 9.67 14.76 2.10
CA ASP A 128 9.26 13.54 2.81
C ASP A 128 9.12 13.80 4.31
N ALA A 129 8.18 13.12 4.98
CA ALA A 129 8.04 13.23 6.44
C ALA A 129 8.98 12.27 7.16
N ILE A 130 8.83 10.97 6.92
CA ILE A 130 9.61 9.92 7.58
C ILE A 130 10.23 8.99 6.53
N LEU A 131 11.54 8.83 6.61
CA LEU A 131 12.33 7.92 5.79
C LEU A 131 13.06 6.94 6.70
N TYR A 132 12.91 5.64 6.47
CA TYR A 132 13.60 4.62 7.26
C TYR A 132 14.34 3.62 6.40
N SER A 133 15.56 3.25 6.79
CA SER A 133 16.32 2.15 6.21
C SER A 133 16.69 1.08 7.24
N GLY A 134 16.56 1.40 8.53
CA GLY A 134 16.69 0.45 9.63
C GLY A 134 15.60 -0.62 9.62
N ASN A 135 15.91 -1.76 10.22
CA ASN A 135 14.97 -2.86 10.43
C ASN A 135 14.20 -2.68 11.73
N ASN A 136 13.05 -3.33 11.85
CA ASN A 136 12.20 -3.28 13.06
C ASN A 136 11.82 -1.84 13.44
N VAL A 137 11.43 -1.05 12.44
CA VAL A 137 10.99 0.32 12.63
C VAL A 137 9.48 0.34 12.83
N VAL A 138 9.05 1.05 13.87
CA VAL A 138 7.63 1.29 14.14
C VAL A 138 7.35 2.77 13.95
N VAL A 139 6.28 3.09 13.22
CA VAL A 139 5.73 4.45 13.14
C VAL A 139 4.26 4.40 13.49
N GLU A 140 3.89 4.95 14.65
CA GLU A 140 2.52 4.93 15.13
C GLU A 140 1.98 6.26 15.65
N ASN A 141 0.65 6.39 15.57
CA ASN A 141 -0.14 7.44 16.22
C ASN A 141 0.17 8.88 15.76
N MET A 142 0.76 9.05 14.58
CA MET A 142 1.11 10.36 14.03
C MET A 142 0.01 10.92 13.13
N GLN A 143 -0.03 12.25 12.99
CA GLN A 143 -0.65 12.91 11.85
C GLN A 143 0.45 13.44 10.92
N ILE A 144 0.35 13.19 9.62
CA ILE A 144 1.34 13.58 8.61
C ILE A 144 0.62 14.26 7.46
N THR A 145 1.05 15.46 7.07
CA THR A 145 0.37 16.26 6.03
C THR A 145 1.28 17.29 5.37
N GLY A 146 0.90 17.76 4.18
CA GLY A 146 1.54 18.90 3.53
C GLY A 146 2.96 18.61 3.05
N TYR A 147 3.27 17.37 2.72
CA TYR A 147 4.56 16.96 2.13
C TYR A 147 4.42 16.83 0.62
N LYS A 148 5.47 17.14 -0.16
CA LYS A 148 5.44 17.07 -1.64
C LYS A 148 5.75 15.69 -2.22
N GLY A 149 6.48 14.88 -1.46
CA GLY A 149 6.95 13.54 -1.80
C GLY A 149 6.15 12.52 -1.03
N ASN A 150 6.66 12.06 0.11
CA ASN A 150 6.09 10.92 0.82
C ASN A 150 5.68 11.22 2.26
N GLY A 151 4.63 10.52 2.73
CA GLY A 151 4.33 10.46 4.16
C GLY A 151 5.37 9.63 4.90
N ILE A 152 5.34 8.30 4.72
CA ILE A 152 6.30 7.37 5.34
C ILE A 152 6.87 6.47 4.24
N MET A 153 8.17 6.52 4.00
CA MET A 153 8.83 5.68 2.99
C MET A 153 9.92 4.79 3.63
N GLY A 154 9.83 3.50 3.36
CA GLY A 154 10.81 2.49 3.72
C GLY A 154 11.81 2.27 2.60
N GLN A 155 13.08 2.29 2.93
CA GLN A 155 14.22 2.18 2.02
C GLN A 155 14.99 0.92 2.33
N ALA A 156 14.40 -0.20 1.93
CA ALA A 156 14.91 -1.55 2.14
C ALA A 156 14.98 -2.01 3.61
N GLY A 157 14.27 -1.34 4.52
CA GLY A 157 14.10 -1.76 5.91
C GLY A 157 13.10 -2.91 6.04
N ASN A 158 13.45 -3.93 6.83
CA ASN A 158 12.62 -5.11 7.09
C ASN A 158 11.89 -5.00 8.44
N ASN A 159 10.93 -5.89 8.70
CA ASN A 159 10.20 -5.98 9.98
C ASN A 159 9.49 -4.66 10.36
N PHE A 160 8.94 -3.94 9.39
CA PHE A 160 8.35 -2.63 9.65
C PHE A 160 6.90 -2.74 10.13
N GLU A 161 6.49 -1.80 10.97
CA GLU A 161 5.11 -1.66 11.44
C GLU A 161 4.68 -0.20 11.32
N ILE A 162 3.68 0.05 10.48
CA ILE A 162 3.16 1.39 10.22
C ILE A 162 1.68 1.37 10.58
N ARG A 163 1.32 1.93 11.75
CA ARG A 163 -0.04 1.80 12.26
C ARG A 163 -0.67 3.01 12.91
N ASN A 164 -2.00 3.09 12.81
CA ASN A 164 -2.81 4.13 13.47
C ASN A 164 -2.35 5.57 13.13
N ASN A 165 -1.89 5.80 11.90
CA ASN A 165 -1.49 7.12 11.43
C ASN A 165 -2.63 7.80 10.64
N LEU A 166 -2.63 9.13 10.65
CA LEU A 166 -3.47 9.98 9.79
C LEU A 166 -2.58 10.64 8.75
N ILE A 167 -2.57 10.14 7.51
CA ILE A 167 -1.66 10.60 6.45
C ILE A 167 -2.50 11.23 5.34
N ILE A 168 -2.56 12.55 5.33
CA ILE A 168 -3.53 13.30 4.53
C ILE A 168 -2.77 14.33 3.70
N ASP A 169 -3.02 14.37 2.39
CA ASP A 169 -2.43 15.37 1.48
C ASP A 169 -0.89 15.35 1.54
N THR A 170 -0.32 14.17 1.26
CA THR A 170 1.12 13.97 1.05
C THR A 170 1.32 13.56 -0.40
N GLY A 171 2.14 14.32 -1.15
CA GLY A 171 2.19 14.35 -2.60
C GLY A 171 2.14 12.99 -3.32
N VAL A 172 3.30 12.39 -3.58
CA VAL A 172 3.41 11.19 -4.42
C VAL A 172 2.87 9.95 -3.70
N TYR A 173 3.39 9.60 -2.53
CA TYR A 173 2.99 8.38 -1.81
C TYR A 173 2.61 8.66 -0.34
N GLY A 174 1.61 7.93 0.17
CA GLY A 174 1.21 8.02 1.59
C GLY A 174 2.13 7.16 2.48
N VAL A 175 1.98 5.84 2.36
CA VAL A 175 2.86 4.83 2.96
C VAL A 175 3.54 4.06 1.85
N PHE A 176 4.87 4.00 1.87
CA PHE A 176 5.68 3.45 0.79
C PHE A 176 6.86 2.59 1.29
N PRO A 177 6.64 1.39 1.82
CA PRO A 177 7.71 0.40 1.96
C PRO A 177 8.24 -0.05 0.59
N GLN A 178 9.53 0.19 0.35
CA GLN A 178 10.25 -0.25 -0.85
C GLN A 178 11.34 -1.24 -0.48
N LEU A 179 11.42 -2.38 -1.19
CA LEU A 179 12.46 -3.40 -1.01
C LEU A 179 12.53 -3.96 0.43
N GLY A 180 11.40 -3.89 1.14
CA GLY A 180 11.24 -4.38 2.50
C GLY A 180 10.80 -5.84 2.52
N LYS A 181 11.04 -6.51 3.63
CA LYS A 181 10.52 -7.85 3.88
C LYS A 181 9.91 -7.93 5.27
N ASN A 182 8.81 -8.68 5.38
CA ASN A 182 8.11 -8.91 6.63
C ASN A 182 7.59 -7.60 7.23
N GLY A 183 6.39 -7.14 6.85
CA GLY A 183 5.92 -5.85 7.34
C GLY A 183 4.41 -5.70 7.38
N VAL A 184 3.95 -4.81 8.26
CA VAL A 184 2.53 -4.56 8.52
C VAL A 184 2.21 -3.09 8.29
N VAL A 185 1.15 -2.85 7.52
CA VAL A 185 0.54 -1.53 7.35
C VAL A 185 -0.92 -1.63 7.77
N GLU A 186 -1.25 -1.12 8.96
CA GLU A 186 -2.59 -1.33 9.50
C GLU A 186 -3.23 -0.15 10.23
N HIS A 187 -4.55 -0.11 10.26
CA HIS A 187 -5.32 0.89 11.00
C HIS A 187 -5.01 2.35 10.63
N ASN A 188 -4.43 2.60 9.45
CA ASN A 188 -4.13 3.95 8.98
C ASN A 188 -5.33 4.56 8.28
N VAL A 189 -5.43 5.89 8.33
CA VAL A 189 -6.34 6.67 7.49
C VAL A 189 -5.48 7.47 6.52
N ILE A 190 -5.63 7.18 5.23
CA ILE A 190 -4.75 7.74 4.19
C ILE A 190 -5.58 8.31 3.05
N SER A 191 -5.34 9.57 2.68
CA SER A 191 -6.10 10.20 1.60
C SER A 191 -5.42 11.37 0.90
N GLY A 192 -5.84 11.64 -0.34
CA GLY A 192 -5.37 12.80 -1.10
C GLY A 192 -3.97 12.59 -1.68
N ILE A 193 -3.69 11.39 -2.19
CA ILE A 193 -2.37 10.99 -2.63
C ILE A 193 -2.33 10.88 -4.17
N GLU A 194 -1.31 11.51 -4.78
CA GLU A 194 -1.19 11.68 -6.24
C GLU A 194 -0.80 10.41 -7.00
N ASP A 195 -0.12 9.47 -6.35
CA ASP A 195 0.23 8.18 -6.94
C ASP A 195 -0.53 7.04 -6.22
N ALA A 196 -0.04 6.60 -5.06
CA ALA A 196 -0.65 5.52 -4.29
C ALA A 196 -0.70 5.84 -2.80
N ALA A 197 -1.88 5.64 -2.18
CA ALA A 197 -2.04 5.90 -0.75
C ALA A 197 -1.25 4.91 0.10
N ILE A 198 -1.33 3.63 -0.23
CA ILE A 198 -0.44 2.58 0.28
C ILE A 198 0.24 1.94 -0.92
N TYR A 199 1.56 2.06 -1.01
CA TYR A 199 2.39 1.46 -2.04
C TYR A 199 3.31 0.41 -1.41
N VAL A 200 3.09 -0.86 -1.71
CA VAL A 200 4.00 -1.94 -1.33
C VAL A 200 4.84 -2.29 -2.54
N GLY A 201 6.09 -1.82 -2.54
CA GLY A 201 6.96 -1.84 -3.70
C GLY A 201 8.11 -2.81 -3.57
N MET A 202 8.28 -3.70 -4.54
CA MET A 202 9.41 -4.65 -4.58
C MET A 202 9.65 -5.38 -3.24
N SER A 203 8.58 -5.60 -2.49
CA SER A 203 8.62 -6.09 -1.12
C SER A 203 8.11 -7.54 -1.05
N ASP A 204 8.32 -8.18 0.09
CA ASP A 204 8.03 -9.60 0.28
C ASP A 204 7.44 -9.83 1.69
N ASN A 205 6.45 -10.71 1.82
CA ASN A 205 5.81 -11.01 3.11
C ASN A 205 5.19 -9.75 3.77
N VAL A 206 4.18 -9.14 3.13
CA VAL A 206 3.57 -7.89 3.61
C VAL A 206 2.08 -8.05 3.89
N HIS A 207 1.62 -7.50 5.02
CA HIS A 207 0.22 -7.51 5.42
C HIS A 207 -0.34 -6.08 5.46
N VAL A 208 -1.37 -5.80 4.66
CA VAL A 208 -2.07 -4.51 4.59
C VAL A 208 -3.50 -4.70 5.09
N ALA A 209 -3.77 -4.30 6.34
CA ALA A 209 -5.02 -4.64 7.01
C ALA A 209 -5.72 -3.45 7.69
N HIS A 210 -7.05 -3.45 7.73
CA HIS A 210 -7.82 -2.50 8.55
C HIS A 210 -7.59 -1.01 8.26
N ASN A 211 -7.11 -0.66 7.06
CA ASN A 211 -6.88 0.73 6.68
C ASN A 211 -8.16 1.34 6.08
N ARG A 212 -8.28 2.67 6.21
CA ARG A 212 -9.25 3.47 5.47
C ARG A 212 -8.53 4.32 4.43
N VAL A 213 -8.82 4.08 3.16
CA VAL A 213 -8.08 4.66 2.04
C VAL A 213 -9.01 5.32 1.04
N PHE A 214 -8.85 6.62 0.80
CA PHE A 214 -9.78 7.38 -0.05
C PHE A 214 -9.17 8.62 -0.71
N ASP A 215 -9.86 9.16 -1.70
CA ASP A 215 -9.50 10.41 -2.40
C ASP A 215 -8.09 10.40 -3.03
N SER A 216 -7.57 9.23 -3.40
CA SER A 216 -6.24 9.06 -4.03
C SER A 216 -6.36 8.55 -5.47
N VAL A 217 -5.25 8.51 -6.21
CA VAL A 217 -5.21 7.86 -7.53
C VAL A 217 -5.33 6.35 -7.36
N ALA A 218 -4.27 5.67 -6.92
CA ALA A 218 -4.34 4.31 -6.43
C ALA A 218 -4.65 4.30 -4.92
N GLY A 219 -5.62 3.50 -4.49
CA GLY A 219 -5.87 3.28 -3.08
C GLY A 219 -4.76 2.45 -2.45
N ILE A 220 -4.75 1.16 -2.72
CA ILE A 220 -3.72 0.22 -2.25
C ILE A 220 -3.05 -0.41 -3.47
N GLU A 221 -1.73 -0.40 -3.51
CA GLU A 221 -0.93 -0.93 -4.60
C GLU A 221 0.08 -1.96 -4.09
N ILE A 222 0.06 -3.14 -4.70
CA ILE A 222 1.05 -4.21 -4.54
C ILE A 222 1.81 -4.32 -5.87
N GLU A 223 3.01 -3.73 -5.90
CA GLU A 223 3.79 -3.53 -7.11
C GLU A 223 5.13 -4.25 -7.04
N ASN A 224 5.39 -5.09 -8.04
CA ASN A 224 6.57 -5.95 -8.16
C ASN A 224 6.88 -6.73 -6.85
N SER A 225 5.85 -7.11 -6.10
CA SER A 225 5.93 -7.62 -4.72
C SER A 225 5.36 -9.03 -4.60
N ARG A 226 5.77 -9.76 -3.56
CA ARG A 226 5.43 -11.19 -3.40
C ARG A 226 4.88 -11.48 -2.01
N HIS A 227 4.04 -12.51 -1.91
CA HIS A 227 3.48 -12.98 -0.64
C HIS A 227 2.84 -11.82 0.14
N ALA A 228 1.77 -11.25 -0.41
CA ALA A 228 1.06 -10.12 0.18
C ALA A 228 -0.39 -10.47 0.52
N ILE A 229 -0.87 -10.01 1.67
CA ILE A 229 -2.29 -10.06 2.04
C ILE A 229 -2.83 -8.64 2.16
N VAL A 230 -3.94 -8.36 1.47
CA VAL A 230 -4.69 -7.11 1.56
C VAL A 230 -6.09 -7.44 2.06
N GLU A 231 -6.37 -7.16 3.33
CA GLU A 231 -7.63 -7.56 3.94
C GLU A 231 -8.29 -6.56 4.88
N ASN A 232 -9.62 -6.66 5.02
CA ASN A 232 -10.39 -5.87 5.98
C ASN A 232 -10.22 -4.35 5.83
N ASN A 233 -9.83 -3.88 4.64
CA ASN A 233 -9.66 -2.45 4.36
C ASN A 233 -10.98 -1.85 3.86
N TYR A 234 -11.17 -0.56 4.13
CA TYR A 234 -12.22 0.25 3.51
C TYR A 234 -11.62 1.20 2.48
N VAL A 235 -11.76 0.85 1.21
CA VAL A 235 -11.12 1.52 0.07
C VAL A 235 -12.21 2.16 -0.79
N HIS A 236 -12.33 3.49 -0.72
CA HIS A 236 -13.44 4.20 -1.34
C HIS A 236 -13.05 5.51 -2.01
N ASN A 237 -13.77 5.93 -3.05
CA ASN A 237 -13.55 7.20 -3.74
C ASN A 237 -12.09 7.48 -4.14
N ASN A 238 -11.34 6.45 -4.52
CA ASN A 238 -10.06 6.58 -5.23
C ASN A 238 -10.32 6.56 -6.75
N THR A 239 -9.29 6.67 -7.59
CA THR A 239 -9.43 6.43 -9.04
C THR A 239 -9.47 4.92 -9.33
N GLY A 240 -8.49 4.19 -8.78
CA GLY A 240 -8.45 2.74 -8.68
C GLY A 240 -8.44 2.32 -7.21
N GLY A 241 -9.19 1.28 -6.85
CA GLY A 241 -9.29 0.81 -5.46
C GLY A 241 -8.05 0.06 -4.99
N ILE A 242 -7.96 -1.23 -5.33
CA ILE A 242 -6.83 -2.11 -4.98
C ILE A 242 -6.16 -2.59 -6.26
N LEU A 243 -4.83 -2.53 -6.30
CA LEU A 243 -4.04 -2.83 -7.48
C LEU A 243 -2.97 -3.88 -7.15
N ALA A 244 -2.85 -4.89 -7.99
CA ALA A 244 -1.75 -5.86 -7.96
C ALA A 244 -1.14 -5.94 -9.35
N PHE A 245 0.09 -5.46 -9.52
CA PHE A 245 0.69 -5.44 -10.86
C PHE A 245 2.20 -5.45 -10.91
N ILE A 246 2.71 -5.67 -12.12
CA ILE A 246 4.13 -5.58 -12.45
C ILE A 246 4.35 -4.30 -13.26
N THR A 247 5.26 -3.44 -12.81
CA THR A 247 5.83 -2.35 -13.60
C THR A 247 7.09 -2.82 -14.32
N PRO A 248 7.11 -2.76 -15.67
CA PRO A 248 8.28 -3.03 -16.49
C PRO A 248 9.48 -2.12 -16.18
N GLY A 249 10.69 -2.67 -16.32
CA GLY A 249 11.95 -1.94 -16.14
C GLY A 249 12.36 -1.76 -14.68
N LEU A 250 11.58 -2.27 -13.72
CA LEU A 250 12.01 -2.40 -12.34
C LEU A 250 12.91 -3.63 -12.12
N PRO A 251 13.74 -3.65 -11.07
CA PRO A 251 14.67 -4.76 -10.83
C PRO A 251 14.01 -6.06 -10.35
N ILE A 252 12.90 -6.00 -9.62
CA ILE A 252 12.09 -7.19 -9.33
C ILE A 252 11.10 -7.32 -10.48
N LYS A 253 11.05 -8.48 -11.15
CA LYS A 253 10.26 -8.69 -12.39
C LYS A 253 8.96 -9.45 -12.18
N THR A 254 8.53 -9.59 -10.93
CA THR A 254 7.45 -10.49 -10.55
C THR A 254 6.55 -9.84 -9.53
N THR A 255 5.25 -10.04 -9.68
CA THR A 255 4.25 -9.86 -8.62
C THR A 255 3.47 -11.16 -8.56
N TYR A 256 3.56 -11.88 -7.44
CA TYR A 256 2.80 -13.12 -7.30
C TYR A 256 2.43 -13.44 -5.86
N ASP A 257 1.44 -14.32 -5.71
CA ASP A 257 0.92 -14.79 -4.42
C ASP A 257 0.39 -13.62 -3.60
N VAL A 258 -0.65 -12.99 -4.15
CA VAL A 258 -1.34 -11.84 -3.54
C VAL A 258 -2.77 -12.24 -3.23
N ILE A 259 -3.15 -12.15 -1.96
CA ILE A 259 -4.51 -12.42 -1.49
C ILE A 259 -5.20 -11.09 -1.21
N ILE A 260 -6.30 -10.82 -1.92
CA ILE A 260 -7.17 -9.66 -1.69
C ILE A 260 -8.50 -10.18 -1.16
N ARG A 261 -8.74 -10.02 0.15
CA ARG A 261 -9.93 -10.60 0.80
C ARG A 261 -10.64 -9.71 1.80
N ASN A 262 -11.94 -9.91 2.00
CA ASN A 262 -12.70 -9.25 3.07
C ASN A 262 -12.65 -7.71 3.05
N ASN A 263 -12.39 -7.09 1.89
CA ASN A 263 -12.34 -5.63 1.77
C ASN A 263 -13.70 -5.05 1.38
N PHE A 264 -13.95 -3.82 1.84
CA PHE A 264 -15.03 -2.97 1.33
C PHE A 264 -14.44 -2.04 0.27
N ILE A 265 -14.71 -2.33 -1.01
CA ILE A 265 -14.15 -1.62 -2.16
C ILE A 265 -15.29 -0.90 -2.87
N VAL A 266 -15.48 0.39 -2.57
CA VAL A 266 -16.75 1.07 -2.85
C VAL A 266 -16.54 2.39 -3.58
N GLY A 267 -17.15 2.54 -4.76
CA GLY A 267 -17.25 3.83 -5.43
C GLY A 267 -15.91 4.48 -5.75
N ASN A 268 -14.90 3.71 -6.18
CA ASN A 268 -13.59 4.23 -6.57
C ASN A 268 -13.67 4.91 -7.92
N ASN A 269 -14.34 6.07 -7.94
CA ASN A 269 -14.75 6.82 -9.13
C ASN A 269 -14.10 8.20 -9.25
N HIS A 270 -13.12 8.49 -8.39
CA HIS A 270 -12.43 9.76 -8.35
C HIS A 270 -11.76 10.01 -9.71
N LYS A 271 -11.72 11.27 -10.12
CA LYS A 271 -10.99 11.65 -11.32
C LYS A 271 -9.50 11.36 -11.11
N ASN A 272 -8.85 10.69 -12.06
CA ASN A 272 -7.41 10.49 -12.03
C ASN A 272 -6.68 11.84 -12.05
N PHE A 273 -5.76 12.04 -11.10
CA PHE A 273 -4.91 13.22 -10.97
C PHE A 273 -3.43 12.88 -10.86
N GLY A 274 -3.04 11.67 -11.27
CA GLY A 274 -1.66 11.21 -11.21
C GLY A 274 -0.76 11.95 -12.19
N ALA A 275 0.54 11.89 -11.92
CA ALA A 275 1.55 12.54 -12.73
C ALA A 275 1.41 12.13 -14.21
N PRO A 276 1.20 13.08 -15.16
CA PRO A 276 0.98 12.73 -16.56
C PRO A 276 2.07 11.82 -17.12
N GLY A 277 1.65 10.71 -17.73
CA GLY A 277 2.55 9.71 -18.31
C GLY A 277 3.18 8.74 -17.31
N SER A 278 2.85 8.80 -16.01
CA SER A 278 3.12 7.69 -15.09
C SER A 278 2.17 6.52 -15.37
N THR A 279 2.53 5.33 -14.89
CA THR A 279 1.71 4.12 -14.98
C THR A 279 0.31 4.34 -14.40
N VAL A 280 0.23 4.86 -13.17
CA VAL A 280 -1.06 5.07 -12.48
C VAL A 280 -1.94 6.14 -13.12
N ALA A 281 -1.36 7.10 -13.86
CA ALA A 281 -2.14 8.07 -14.63
C ALA A 281 -2.94 7.41 -15.78
N GLY A 282 -2.58 6.17 -16.14
CA GLY A 282 -3.30 5.33 -17.09
C GLY A 282 -4.49 4.58 -16.50
N ILE A 283 -4.65 4.53 -15.16
CA ILE A 283 -5.74 3.80 -14.52
C ILE A 283 -7.08 4.50 -14.81
N PRO A 284 -8.06 3.79 -15.41
CA PRO A 284 -9.39 4.31 -15.58
C PRO A 284 -10.07 4.59 -14.25
N ALA A 285 -10.64 5.78 -14.10
CA ALA A 285 -11.51 6.09 -12.97
C ALA A 285 -12.69 5.12 -12.93
N GLY A 286 -13.00 4.58 -11.75
CA GLY A 286 -14.03 3.55 -11.61
C GLY A 286 -13.50 2.14 -11.67
N THR A 287 -12.22 1.92 -11.36
CA THR A 287 -11.66 0.57 -11.29
C THR A 287 -11.70 0.10 -9.84
N GLY A 288 -12.48 -0.94 -9.53
CA GLY A 288 -12.52 -1.50 -8.18
C GLY A 288 -11.21 -2.19 -7.79
N ILE A 289 -10.86 -3.26 -8.51
CA ILE A 289 -9.59 -3.96 -8.43
C ILE A 289 -8.92 -3.99 -9.82
N LEU A 290 -7.62 -3.71 -9.89
CA LEU A 290 -6.79 -3.93 -11.08
C LEU A 290 -5.80 -5.05 -10.84
N ILE A 291 -5.79 -6.05 -11.73
CA ILE A 291 -4.74 -7.07 -11.80
C ILE A 291 -4.04 -6.91 -13.15
N MET A 292 -2.78 -6.49 -13.14
CA MET A 292 -2.03 -6.25 -14.38
C MET A 292 -0.70 -7.02 -14.37
N ALA A 293 -0.62 -8.05 -15.20
CA ALA A 293 0.55 -8.94 -15.29
C ALA A 293 0.94 -9.65 -13.97
N ALA A 294 0.13 -9.53 -12.90
CA ALA A 294 0.40 -10.19 -11.63
C ALA A 294 -0.14 -11.62 -11.65
N ASP A 295 0.69 -12.52 -11.14
CA ASP A 295 0.43 -13.95 -11.09
C ASP A 295 -0.16 -14.37 -9.74
N ASP A 296 -0.85 -15.51 -9.69
CA ASP A 296 -1.30 -16.14 -8.43
C ASP A 296 -2.07 -15.15 -7.53
N VAL A 297 -2.86 -14.26 -8.14
CA VAL A 297 -3.69 -13.31 -7.40
C VAL A 297 -5.02 -13.95 -7.06
N ILE A 298 -5.34 -14.03 -5.78
CA ILE A 298 -6.60 -14.57 -5.26
C ILE A 298 -7.47 -13.41 -4.79
N VAL A 299 -8.69 -13.31 -5.33
CA VAL A 299 -9.68 -12.29 -4.94
C VAL A 299 -10.91 -12.98 -4.38
N GLU A 300 -11.18 -12.80 -3.09
CA GLU A 300 -12.26 -13.52 -2.40
C GLU A 300 -13.00 -12.67 -1.35
N ASP A 301 -14.28 -12.96 -1.11
CA ASP A 301 -15.06 -12.40 -0.01
C ASP A 301 -15.03 -10.86 0.13
N ASN A 302 -14.73 -10.15 -0.95
CA ASN A 302 -14.79 -8.69 -0.98
C ASN A 302 -16.20 -8.21 -1.31
N LEU A 303 -16.60 -7.07 -0.73
CA LEU A 303 -17.74 -6.29 -1.20
C LEU A 303 -17.25 -5.25 -2.22
N ILE A 304 -17.59 -5.45 -3.50
CA ILE A 304 -17.11 -4.62 -4.61
C ILE A 304 -18.31 -3.93 -5.27
N SER A 305 -18.45 -2.62 -5.07
CA SER A 305 -19.65 -1.93 -5.53
C SER A 305 -19.44 -0.51 -6.03
N ASP A 306 -20.37 -0.07 -6.88
CA ASP A 306 -20.51 1.30 -7.37
C ASP A 306 -19.31 1.81 -8.20
N HIS A 307 -18.61 0.94 -8.95
CA HIS A 307 -17.47 1.35 -9.79
C HIS A 307 -17.88 1.65 -11.23
N LYS A 308 -17.50 2.81 -11.80
CA LYS A 308 -17.86 3.20 -13.18
C LYS A 308 -17.32 2.23 -14.24
N THR A 309 -16.05 1.83 -14.12
CA THR A 309 -15.33 1.06 -15.15
C THR A 309 -15.59 -0.43 -15.03
N ALA A 310 -15.27 -1.03 -13.89
CA ALA A 310 -15.51 -2.45 -13.60
C ALA A 310 -15.28 -2.71 -12.10
N GLY A 311 -15.87 -3.78 -11.58
CA GLY A 311 -15.54 -4.26 -10.23
C GLY A 311 -14.12 -4.82 -10.19
N ILE A 312 -13.76 -5.66 -11.16
CA ILE A 312 -12.41 -6.20 -11.34
C ILE A 312 -12.01 -6.04 -12.81
N LEU A 313 -10.82 -5.47 -13.05
CA LEU A 313 -10.18 -5.36 -14.35
C LEU A 313 -8.89 -6.17 -14.34
N ILE A 314 -8.78 -7.16 -15.23
CA ILE A 314 -7.63 -8.04 -15.37
C ILE A 314 -7.04 -7.85 -16.77
N VAL A 315 -5.80 -7.40 -16.86
CA VAL A 315 -5.16 -7.02 -18.13
C VAL A 315 -3.71 -7.47 -18.21
N ASP A 316 -3.21 -7.66 -19.42
CA ASP A 316 -1.77 -7.76 -19.67
C ASP A 316 -1.13 -6.37 -19.86
N HIS A 317 0.19 -6.32 -20.03
CA HIS A 317 0.89 -5.08 -20.37
C HIS A 317 0.51 -4.49 -21.74
N ALA A 318 0.08 -5.33 -22.69
CA ALA A 318 -0.26 -4.86 -24.05
C ALA A 318 -1.57 -4.06 -24.09
N ASN A 319 -2.46 -4.30 -23.14
CA ASN A 319 -3.75 -3.62 -22.99
C ASN A 319 -3.73 -2.53 -21.90
N ALA A 320 -2.56 -2.29 -21.29
CA ALA A 320 -2.38 -1.27 -20.26
C ALA A 320 -1.82 0.05 -20.84
N ALA A 321 -2.28 1.17 -20.29
CA ALA A 321 -1.79 2.49 -20.68
C ALA A 321 -0.46 2.84 -19.98
N ASN A 322 0.39 3.60 -20.67
CA ASN A 322 1.67 4.13 -20.15
C ASN A 322 2.68 3.07 -19.68
N ILE A 323 2.61 1.85 -20.23
CA ILE A 323 3.56 0.77 -19.91
C ILE A 323 4.71 0.74 -20.92
N SER A 324 5.95 0.56 -20.42
CA SER A 324 7.12 0.28 -21.25
C SER A 324 7.31 -1.22 -21.48
N ILE A 325 8.04 -1.60 -22.53
CA ILE A 325 8.34 -3.01 -22.82
C ILE A 325 9.53 -3.45 -21.96
N ASP A 326 9.41 -4.56 -21.26
CA ASP A 326 10.52 -5.22 -20.56
C ASP A 326 10.55 -6.71 -20.92
N PRO A 327 11.52 -7.18 -21.73
CA PRO A 327 11.60 -8.57 -22.15
C PRO A 327 11.78 -9.58 -21.00
N GLU A 328 12.22 -9.12 -19.84
CA GLU A 328 12.41 -9.95 -18.65
C GLU A 328 11.17 -10.02 -17.76
N SER A 329 10.14 -9.22 -18.06
CA SER A 329 8.85 -9.26 -17.38
C SER A 329 7.88 -10.12 -18.19
N GLU A 330 7.30 -11.13 -17.55
CA GLU A 330 6.13 -11.81 -18.12
C GLU A 330 4.95 -10.80 -18.11
N PRO A 331 4.24 -10.60 -19.24
CA PRO A 331 3.26 -9.52 -19.36
C PRO A 331 1.81 -9.92 -19.01
N ASN A 332 1.53 -11.21 -18.83
CA ASN A 332 0.20 -11.76 -18.62
C ASN A 332 -0.07 -12.04 -17.14
N PRO A 333 -1.30 -11.81 -16.67
CA PRO A 333 -1.70 -12.28 -15.35
C PRO A 333 -2.09 -13.76 -15.42
N ASP A 334 -1.25 -14.65 -14.89
CA ASP A 334 -1.52 -16.09 -14.82
C ASP A 334 -2.09 -16.52 -13.46
N ARG A 335 -2.86 -17.60 -13.44
CA ARG A 335 -3.35 -18.28 -12.23
C ARG A 335 -4.16 -17.34 -11.30
N VAL A 336 -4.87 -16.38 -11.88
CA VAL A 336 -5.80 -15.53 -11.13
C VAL A 336 -6.99 -16.36 -10.67
N ALA A 337 -7.31 -16.31 -9.38
CA ALA A 337 -8.45 -17.00 -8.79
C ALA A 337 -9.49 -16.01 -8.30
N ILE A 338 -10.68 -16.01 -8.91
CA ILE A 338 -11.81 -15.21 -8.46
C ILE A 338 -12.78 -16.11 -7.70
N LEU A 339 -12.91 -15.88 -6.40
CA LEU A 339 -13.77 -16.68 -5.52
C LEU A 339 -15.07 -15.93 -5.19
N ASN A 340 -15.60 -16.10 -3.97
CA ASN A 340 -16.96 -15.71 -3.59
C ASN A 340 -17.11 -14.21 -3.24
N ASN A 341 -16.82 -13.33 -4.19
CA ASN A 341 -17.00 -11.89 -4.00
C ASN A 341 -18.47 -11.49 -4.12
N THR A 342 -18.87 -10.42 -3.42
CA THR A 342 -20.20 -9.81 -3.59
C THR A 342 -20.05 -8.55 -4.43
N MET A 343 -20.64 -8.54 -5.62
CA MET A 343 -20.57 -7.41 -6.55
C MET A 343 -21.93 -6.75 -6.78
N MET A 344 -21.96 -5.43 -6.83
CA MET A 344 -23.19 -4.67 -7.07
C MET A 344 -22.92 -3.36 -7.82
N HIS A 345 -23.65 -3.13 -8.92
CA HIS A 345 -23.69 -1.86 -9.64
C HIS A 345 -22.29 -1.39 -10.10
N ASN A 346 -21.60 -2.26 -10.82
CA ASN A 346 -20.29 -1.97 -11.41
C ASN A 346 -20.38 -1.89 -12.93
N GLY A 347 -19.49 -1.14 -13.56
CA GLY A 347 -19.39 -1.06 -15.02
C GLY A 347 -20.45 -0.18 -15.70
N TYR A 348 -21.23 0.58 -14.93
CA TYR A 348 -22.33 1.40 -15.44
C TYR A 348 -21.90 2.58 -16.33
N ASP A 349 -20.61 2.93 -16.33
CA ASP A 349 -20.02 3.89 -17.29
C ASP A 349 -18.61 3.46 -17.69
N THR A 350 -18.51 2.27 -18.26
CA THR A 350 -17.21 1.68 -18.60
C THR A 350 -16.49 2.36 -19.77
N ILE A 351 -15.19 2.11 -19.91
CA ILE A 351 -14.33 2.74 -20.92
C ILE A 351 -14.68 2.31 -22.36
N PRO A 352 -14.36 3.13 -23.39
CA PRO A 352 -14.67 2.83 -24.79
C PRO A 352 -14.16 1.46 -25.27
N GLU A 353 -12.98 1.05 -24.81
CA GLU A 353 -12.34 -0.22 -25.18
C GLU A 353 -13.17 -1.40 -24.68
N VAL A 354 -13.66 -1.36 -23.45
CA VAL A 354 -14.55 -2.38 -22.88
C VAL A 354 -15.92 -2.35 -23.58
N LYS A 355 -16.48 -1.16 -23.82
CA LYS A 355 -17.73 -1.00 -24.60
C LYS A 355 -17.59 -1.63 -26.00
N ALA A 356 -16.44 -1.46 -26.66
CA ALA A 356 -16.17 -2.06 -27.96
C ALA A 356 -16.07 -3.58 -27.89
N LEU A 357 -15.35 -4.12 -26.89
CA LEU A 357 -15.23 -5.57 -26.67
C LEU A 357 -16.62 -6.21 -26.42
N MET A 358 -17.45 -5.57 -25.62
CA MET A 358 -18.82 -6.02 -25.34
C MET A 358 -19.71 -5.96 -26.58
N ALA A 359 -19.59 -4.91 -27.40
CA ALA A 359 -20.35 -4.77 -28.64
C ALA A 359 -20.03 -5.88 -29.65
N LEU A 360 -18.77 -6.33 -29.73
CA LEU A 360 -18.37 -7.47 -30.57
C LEU A 360 -19.05 -8.78 -30.14
N LYS A 361 -19.37 -8.92 -28.85
CA LYS A 361 -20.10 -10.06 -28.29
C LYS A 361 -21.61 -9.84 -28.17
N LEU A 362 -22.14 -8.71 -28.66
CA LEU A 362 -23.55 -8.31 -28.54
C LEU A 362 -24.06 -8.26 -27.08
N SER A 363 -23.17 -8.02 -26.13
CA SER A 363 -23.49 -7.92 -24.70
C SER A 363 -24.04 -6.52 -24.36
N GLN A 364 -25.16 -6.47 -23.63
CA GLN A 364 -25.81 -5.23 -23.16
C GLN A 364 -26.08 -5.30 -21.65
N PHE A 365 -25.02 -5.38 -20.86
CA PHE A 365 -25.06 -5.37 -19.40
C PHE A 365 -23.93 -4.48 -18.85
N GLU A 366 -23.91 -4.23 -17.54
CA GLU A 366 -22.83 -3.50 -16.87
C GLU A 366 -21.78 -4.52 -16.38
N PRO A 367 -20.51 -4.45 -16.83
CA PRO A 367 -19.52 -5.49 -16.52
C PRO A 367 -19.03 -5.42 -15.07
N ASP A 368 -19.20 -6.52 -14.35
CA ASP A 368 -18.61 -6.72 -13.03
C ASP A 368 -17.12 -7.06 -13.15
N ILE A 369 -16.79 -7.97 -14.06
CA ILE A 369 -15.42 -8.46 -14.27
C ILE A 369 -15.07 -8.40 -15.74
N VAL A 370 -13.94 -7.76 -16.02
CA VAL A 370 -13.37 -7.63 -17.36
C VAL A 370 -11.98 -8.28 -17.36
N HIS A 371 -11.76 -9.18 -18.31
CA HIS A 371 -10.48 -9.85 -18.55
C HIS A 371 -10.06 -9.64 -20.00
N VAL A 372 -8.91 -8.99 -20.20
CA VAL A 372 -8.30 -8.72 -21.51
C VAL A 372 -6.81 -9.05 -21.44
N SER A 373 -6.49 -10.34 -21.51
CA SER A 373 -5.13 -10.84 -21.64
C SER A 373 -5.10 -12.26 -22.21
N GLU A 374 -3.88 -12.76 -22.48
CA GLU A 374 -3.63 -14.17 -22.83
C GLU A 374 -3.19 -15.02 -21.62
N GLY A 375 -3.49 -14.56 -20.40
CA GLY A 375 -3.17 -15.26 -19.16
C GLY A 375 -3.78 -16.66 -19.07
N LYS A 376 -3.09 -17.55 -18.35
CA LYS A 376 -3.35 -18.99 -18.32
C LYS A 376 -3.66 -19.49 -16.92
N ASP A 377 -4.37 -20.61 -16.89
CA ASP A 377 -4.68 -21.40 -15.68
C ASP A 377 -5.40 -20.62 -14.56
N SER A 378 -6.04 -19.52 -14.91
CA SER A 378 -6.95 -18.78 -14.05
C SER A 378 -8.27 -19.54 -13.83
N CYS A 379 -8.90 -19.28 -12.68
CA CYS A 379 -10.12 -19.95 -12.28
C CYS A 379 -11.15 -18.99 -11.65
N ILE A 380 -12.42 -19.38 -11.69
CA ILE A 380 -13.52 -18.63 -11.10
C ILE A 380 -14.54 -19.56 -10.44
N ASN A 381 -14.97 -19.21 -9.23
CA ASN A 381 -16.12 -19.82 -8.57
C ASN A 381 -17.39 -19.03 -8.83
N ASN A 382 -18.51 -19.76 -8.93
CA ASN A 382 -19.85 -19.20 -9.08
C ASN A 382 -19.98 -18.11 -10.19
N PRO A 383 -19.45 -18.32 -11.41
CA PRO A 383 -19.41 -17.28 -12.45
C PRO A 383 -20.78 -16.73 -12.85
N HIS A 384 -21.85 -17.49 -12.61
CA HIS A 384 -23.24 -17.12 -12.89
C HIS A 384 -23.76 -15.94 -12.03
N GLN A 385 -23.02 -15.54 -10.99
CA GLN A 385 -23.36 -14.40 -10.13
C GLN A 385 -22.90 -13.06 -10.70
N TYR A 386 -22.06 -13.07 -11.74
CA TYR A 386 -21.39 -11.87 -12.25
C TYR A 386 -21.70 -11.62 -13.73
N ASN A 387 -21.64 -10.36 -14.11
CA ASN A 387 -21.59 -9.95 -15.51
C ASN A 387 -20.14 -9.99 -16.02
N LEU A 388 -19.82 -11.01 -16.82
CA LEU A 388 -18.44 -11.33 -17.22
C LEU A 388 -18.11 -10.89 -18.65
N VAL A 389 -16.93 -10.32 -18.85
CA VAL A 389 -16.39 -9.98 -20.18
C VAL A 389 -14.98 -10.54 -20.34
N GLY A 390 -14.80 -11.54 -21.20
CA GLY A 390 -13.47 -12.07 -21.56
C GLY A 390 -12.93 -13.20 -20.69
N LEU A 391 -13.77 -13.79 -19.82
CA LEU A 391 -13.39 -14.89 -18.91
C LEU A 391 -13.68 -16.29 -19.48
N ASP A 392 -13.80 -16.44 -20.80
CA ASP A 392 -14.21 -17.72 -21.43
C ASP A 392 -13.23 -18.88 -21.14
N ALA A 393 -11.96 -18.56 -20.87
CA ALA A 393 -10.89 -19.52 -20.57
C ALA A 393 -10.78 -19.90 -19.08
N PHE A 394 -11.47 -19.18 -18.18
CA PHE A 394 -11.39 -19.45 -16.74
C PHE A 394 -12.08 -20.78 -16.41
N LYS A 395 -11.40 -21.62 -15.64
CA LYS A 395 -11.91 -22.93 -15.21
C LYS A 395 -12.60 -22.81 -13.83
N PRO A 396 -13.40 -23.79 -13.39
CA PRO A 396 -13.81 -23.86 -11.99
C PRO A 396 -12.58 -23.97 -11.07
N CYS A 397 -12.57 -23.25 -9.94
CA CYS A 397 -11.47 -23.36 -8.98
C CYS A 397 -11.51 -24.69 -8.23
N GLY A 398 -10.32 -25.19 -7.86
CA GLY A 398 -10.16 -26.39 -7.04
C GLY A 398 -10.30 -26.15 -5.53
N PHE A 399 -10.51 -24.90 -5.12
CA PHE A 399 -10.61 -24.42 -3.74
C PHE A 399 -11.64 -23.29 -3.65
N SER A 400 -12.07 -22.95 -2.44
CA SER A 400 -13.16 -22.00 -2.20
C SER A 400 -12.81 -20.81 -1.33
N ASN A 401 -11.69 -20.88 -0.59
CA ASN A 401 -11.20 -19.80 0.25
C ASN A 401 -9.68 -19.92 0.48
N THR A 402 -9.11 -18.91 1.14
CA THR A 402 -7.73 -18.92 1.65
C THR A 402 -7.63 -19.06 3.17
N ASP A 403 -8.62 -19.66 3.84
CA ASP A 403 -8.69 -19.76 5.31
C ASP A 403 -7.46 -20.48 5.92
N ALA A 404 -6.76 -21.32 5.14
CA ALA A 404 -5.54 -21.99 5.58
C ALA A 404 -4.30 -21.07 5.61
N THR A 405 -4.39 -19.90 4.99
CA THR A 405 -3.35 -18.86 4.97
C THR A 405 -3.75 -17.74 5.93
N ASP A 406 -3.31 -17.85 7.18
CA ASP A 406 -3.54 -16.81 8.19
C ASP A 406 -2.73 -15.55 7.87
N THR A 407 -1.45 -15.71 7.54
CA THR A 407 -0.56 -14.60 7.23
C THR A 407 0.62 -15.06 6.36
N TYR A 408 1.21 -14.12 5.62
CA TYR A 408 2.53 -14.29 5.03
C TYR A 408 3.66 -13.70 5.88
N LEU A 409 3.35 -13.08 7.02
CA LEU A 409 4.38 -12.63 7.96
C LEU A 409 5.20 -13.82 8.46
N LEU A 410 6.48 -13.56 8.69
CA LEU A 410 7.41 -14.58 9.13
C LEU A 410 7.42 -14.65 10.67
N ASP A 411 7.35 -15.86 11.21
CA ASP A 411 7.47 -16.11 12.66
C ASP A 411 8.81 -15.59 13.23
N THR A 412 9.86 -15.67 12.43
CA THR A 412 11.19 -15.17 12.78
C THR A 412 11.44 -13.85 12.04
N PRO A 413 11.76 -12.76 12.75
CA PRO A 413 12.12 -11.50 12.13
C PRO A 413 13.27 -11.66 11.14
N VAL A 414 13.19 -10.95 10.02
CA VAL A 414 14.26 -10.90 9.03
C VAL A 414 15.49 -10.27 9.68
N ALA A 415 16.63 -10.94 9.62
CA ALA A 415 17.87 -10.38 10.17
C ALA A 415 18.24 -9.07 9.45
N PRO A 416 18.92 -8.13 10.14
CA PRO A 416 19.43 -6.92 9.50
C PRO A 416 20.27 -7.24 8.27
N ARG A 417 20.07 -6.48 7.19
CA ARG A 417 20.81 -6.70 5.94
C ARG A 417 22.27 -6.29 6.12
N GLU A 418 23.18 -7.25 5.97
CA GLU A 418 24.60 -6.96 5.82
C GLU A 418 24.88 -6.49 4.39
N ILE A 419 25.24 -5.22 4.22
CA ILE A 419 25.53 -4.63 2.90
C ILE A 419 27.04 -4.56 2.72
N GLN A 420 27.57 -5.33 1.77
CA GLN A 420 28.97 -5.23 1.42
C GLN A 420 29.27 -3.88 0.74
N PRO A 421 30.46 -3.28 0.92
CA PRO A 421 30.79 -2.00 0.28
C PRO A 421 30.58 -2.00 -1.25
N SER A 422 30.79 -3.13 -1.91
CA SER A 422 30.55 -3.31 -3.35
C SER A 422 29.08 -3.29 -3.75
N GLU A 423 28.17 -3.59 -2.82
CA GLU A 423 26.72 -3.67 -3.07
C GLU A 423 25.99 -2.39 -2.68
N ARG A 424 26.65 -1.48 -1.96
CA ARG A 424 26.05 -0.22 -1.46
C ARG A 424 25.31 0.55 -2.55
N GLY A 425 25.94 0.74 -3.71
CA GLY A 425 25.34 1.47 -4.83
C GLY A 425 24.08 0.79 -5.36
N LYS A 426 24.09 -0.55 -5.45
CA LYS A 426 22.94 -1.34 -5.86
C LYS A 426 21.81 -1.23 -4.84
N ILE A 427 22.06 -1.51 -3.56
CA ILE A 427 21.01 -1.51 -2.54
C ILE A 427 20.39 -0.12 -2.37
N ALA A 428 21.20 0.95 -2.33
CA ALA A 428 20.67 2.31 -2.27
C ALA A 428 19.86 2.65 -3.53
N TYR A 429 20.29 2.24 -4.72
CA TYR A 429 19.48 2.39 -5.92
C TYR A 429 18.12 1.66 -5.81
N LEU A 430 18.14 0.40 -5.38
CA LEU A 430 16.94 -0.44 -5.25
C LEU A 430 15.96 0.01 -4.15
N GLY A 431 16.46 0.58 -3.07
CA GLY A 431 15.65 1.03 -1.93
C GLY A 431 15.17 2.47 -2.05
N VAL A 432 15.84 3.31 -2.85
CA VAL A 432 15.60 4.77 -2.88
C VAL A 432 15.15 5.26 -4.25
N CYS A 433 15.76 4.79 -5.34
CA CYS A 433 15.61 5.42 -6.66
C CYS A 433 14.52 4.77 -7.52
N THR A 434 14.36 3.46 -7.42
CA THR A 434 13.46 2.63 -8.23
C THR A 434 11.99 3.00 -8.11
N GLY A 435 11.55 3.50 -6.95
CA GLY A 435 10.20 4.01 -6.75
C GLY A 435 9.81 5.21 -7.64
N CYS A 436 10.80 5.89 -8.22
CA CYS A 436 10.57 7.01 -9.13
C CYS A 436 11.18 6.77 -10.51
N HIS A 437 11.97 5.72 -10.70
CA HIS A 437 12.79 5.52 -11.90
C HIS A 437 12.83 4.05 -12.33
N SER A 438 12.16 3.74 -13.45
CA SER A 438 12.35 2.49 -14.18
C SER A 438 13.47 2.61 -15.23
N TYR A 439 13.94 1.48 -15.74
CA TYR A 439 15.09 1.47 -16.63
C TYR A 439 14.84 2.23 -17.95
N ASN A 440 13.73 1.93 -18.62
CA ASN A 440 13.37 2.47 -19.94
C ASN A 440 12.05 3.26 -19.96
N GLY A 441 11.23 3.16 -18.90
CA GLY A 441 9.93 3.81 -18.80
C GLY A 441 9.96 5.15 -18.08
N ARG A 442 8.87 5.90 -18.23
CA ARG A 442 8.59 7.07 -17.40
C ARG A 442 7.75 6.63 -16.21
N LEU A 443 8.22 6.92 -15.01
CA LEU A 443 7.41 6.87 -13.79
C LEU A 443 7.19 8.31 -13.32
N ILE A 444 7.53 8.61 -12.07
CA ILE A 444 7.58 9.97 -11.53
C ILE A 444 8.79 10.75 -12.07
N GLY A 445 9.93 10.08 -12.21
CA GLY A 445 11.18 10.62 -12.75
C GLY A 445 11.49 10.10 -14.17
N PRO A 446 12.52 10.66 -14.82
CA PRO A 446 12.99 10.17 -16.12
C PRO A 446 13.57 8.75 -16.02
N SER A 447 13.56 8.02 -17.14
CA SER A 447 14.13 6.68 -17.22
C SER A 447 15.64 6.66 -16.90
N ILE A 448 16.14 5.53 -16.40
CA ILE A 448 17.59 5.33 -16.18
C ILE A 448 18.38 5.53 -17.48
N GLN A 449 17.89 5.02 -18.61
CA GLN A 449 18.51 5.26 -19.91
C GLN A 449 18.65 6.76 -20.24
N THR A 450 17.65 7.57 -19.89
CA THR A 450 17.72 9.03 -20.07
C THR A 450 18.79 9.63 -19.16
N ILE A 451 18.88 9.18 -17.91
CA ILE A 451 19.89 9.65 -16.95
C ILE A 451 21.29 9.26 -17.44
N GLN A 452 21.49 8.03 -17.91
CA GLN A 452 22.75 7.57 -18.49
C GLN A 452 23.16 8.42 -19.69
N ALA A 453 22.24 8.77 -20.58
CA ALA A 453 22.53 9.65 -21.70
C ALA A 453 22.94 11.09 -21.28
N LEU A 454 22.40 11.58 -20.16
CA LEU A 454 22.70 12.93 -19.66
C LEU A 454 24.06 13.05 -18.96
N TYR A 455 24.50 11.98 -18.29
CA TYR A 455 25.71 12.01 -17.47
C TYR A 455 26.86 11.19 -18.05
N TYR A 456 26.59 10.24 -18.95
CA TYR A 456 27.59 9.40 -19.63
C TYR A 456 28.59 8.79 -18.63
N ASP A 457 29.88 9.13 -18.71
CA ASP A 457 30.94 8.65 -17.82
C ASP A 457 31.23 9.60 -16.64
N ASN A 458 30.25 10.42 -16.20
CA ASN A 458 30.42 11.42 -15.14
C ASN A 458 29.62 11.06 -13.86
N PRO A 459 30.05 10.04 -13.08
CA PRO A 459 29.38 9.67 -11.84
C PRO A 459 29.46 10.78 -10.78
N GLU A 460 30.53 11.58 -10.76
CA GLU A 460 30.66 12.70 -9.81
C GLU A 460 29.60 13.78 -10.07
N GLY A 461 29.35 14.10 -11.34
CA GLY A 461 28.31 15.04 -11.74
C GLY A 461 26.90 14.53 -11.41
N LEU A 462 26.65 13.23 -11.57
CA LEU A 462 25.38 12.62 -11.16
C LEU A 462 25.23 12.66 -9.63
N ALA A 463 26.25 12.24 -8.87
CA ALA A 463 26.23 12.29 -7.40
C ALA A 463 26.00 13.72 -6.88
N ALA A 464 26.64 14.73 -7.49
CA ALA A 464 26.43 16.13 -7.14
C ALA A 464 24.98 16.59 -7.39
N TYR A 465 24.34 16.11 -8.46
CA TYR A 465 22.93 16.38 -8.73
C TYR A 465 22.00 15.66 -7.76
N LEU A 466 22.29 14.40 -7.38
CA LEU A 466 21.50 13.67 -6.38
C LEU A 466 21.52 14.39 -5.02
N ALA A 467 22.68 14.96 -4.63
CA ALA A 467 22.80 15.75 -3.41
C ALA A 467 22.03 17.07 -3.50
N ASN A 468 22.10 17.77 -4.64
CA ASN A 468 21.53 19.10 -4.82
C ASN A 468 20.74 19.18 -6.14
N PRO A 469 19.56 18.53 -6.20
CA PRO A 469 18.78 18.51 -7.42
C PRO A 469 18.24 19.89 -7.73
N VAL A 470 18.21 20.20 -9.02
CA VAL A 470 17.55 21.40 -9.56
C VAL A 470 16.60 20.95 -10.66
N LYS A 471 15.42 21.59 -10.74
CA LYS A 471 14.46 21.25 -11.79
C LYS A 471 15.06 21.55 -13.17
N LYS A 472 15.49 20.50 -13.88
CA LYS A 472 16.06 20.58 -15.24
C LYS A 472 15.01 20.55 -16.34
N ARG A 473 13.87 19.94 -16.06
CA ARG A 473 12.86 19.58 -17.06
C ARG A 473 11.47 20.06 -16.62
N PRO A 474 10.74 20.82 -17.45
CA PRO A 474 9.43 21.35 -17.08
C PRO A 474 8.37 20.25 -16.97
N ASP A 475 8.54 19.16 -17.72
CA ASP A 475 7.62 18.02 -17.83
C ASP A 475 7.72 17.02 -16.68
N TYR A 476 8.66 17.20 -15.74
CA TYR A 476 8.83 16.38 -14.55
C TYR A 476 8.64 17.20 -13.27
N PRO A 477 8.21 16.57 -12.17
CA PRO A 477 8.30 17.18 -10.85
C PRO A 477 9.76 17.45 -10.46
N GLU A 478 9.94 18.29 -9.45
CA GLU A 478 11.26 18.51 -8.86
C GLU A 478 11.67 17.27 -8.06
N MET A 479 12.88 16.77 -8.30
CA MET A 479 13.41 15.61 -7.58
C MET A 479 13.78 16.01 -6.13
N PRO A 480 13.37 15.24 -5.11
CA PRO A 480 13.84 15.43 -3.74
C PRO A 480 15.36 15.25 -3.59
N THR A 481 16.00 16.04 -2.72
CA THR A 481 17.41 15.85 -2.38
C THR A 481 17.65 14.49 -1.74
N GLN A 482 18.76 13.84 -2.12
CA GLN A 482 19.24 12.58 -1.55
C GLN A 482 20.49 12.78 -0.67
N ALA A 483 20.79 14.01 -0.26
CA ALA A 483 21.99 14.35 0.49
C ALA A 483 22.14 13.57 1.82
N TYR A 484 21.03 13.13 2.42
CA TYR A 484 21.02 12.35 3.66
C TYR A 484 21.72 10.98 3.53
N LEU A 485 21.89 10.45 2.31
CA LEU A 485 22.61 9.20 2.07
C LEU A 485 24.13 9.32 2.25
N GLY A 486 24.67 10.55 2.22
CA GLY A 486 26.09 10.84 2.28
C GLY A 486 26.84 10.63 0.96
N ASP A 487 27.93 11.36 0.78
CA ASP A 487 28.69 11.45 -0.49
C ASP A 487 29.18 10.09 -1.01
N GLU A 488 29.62 9.22 -0.10
CA GLU A 488 30.12 7.88 -0.46
C GLU A 488 29.02 7.02 -1.09
N THR A 489 27.82 7.03 -0.50
CA THR A 489 26.65 6.30 -1.01
C THR A 489 26.18 6.91 -2.33
N LEU A 490 26.11 8.24 -2.42
CA LEU A 490 25.70 8.93 -3.65
C LEU A 490 26.62 8.63 -4.82
N LEU A 491 27.93 8.61 -4.60
CA LEU A 491 28.89 8.22 -5.63
C LEU A 491 28.75 6.74 -6.02
N ALA A 492 28.50 5.86 -5.05
CA ALA A 492 28.26 4.44 -5.33
C ALA A 492 26.98 4.21 -6.16
N VAL A 493 25.89 4.92 -5.83
CA VAL A 493 24.64 4.90 -6.61
C VAL A 493 24.88 5.43 -8.01
N ALA A 494 25.56 6.57 -8.15
CA ALA A 494 25.84 7.15 -9.46
C ALA A 494 26.64 6.20 -10.35
N LYS A 495 27.68 5.56 -9.82
CA LYS A 495 28.46 4.53 -10.55
C LYS A 495 27.58 3.35 -10.96
N TYR A 496 26.78 2.84 -10.02
CA TYR A 496 25.88 1.72 -10.30
C TYR A 496 24.87 2.05 -11.41
N VAL A 497 24.21 3.21 -11.31
CA VAL A 497 23.25 3.71 -12.31
C VAL A 497 23.89 3.83 -13.69
N LEU A 498 25.11 4.38 -13.79
CA LEU A 498 25.80 4.55 -15.08
C LEU A 498 26.31 3.24 -15.67
N SER A 499 26.59 2.23 -14.83
CA SER A 499 27.01 0.89 -15.29
C SER A 499 25.84 -0.06 -15.60
N ARG A 500 24.60 0.33 -15.30
CA ARG A 500 23.46 -0.59 -15.33
C ARG A 500 23.01 -0.89 -16.78
N GLU A 501 22.75 -2.16 -17.04
CA GLU A 501 22.01 -2.63 -18.21
C GLU A 501 20.58 -3.03 -17.78
N ASN A 502 19.64 -3.14 -18.73
CA ASN A 502 18.21 -3.36 -18.42
C ASN A 502 18.01 -4.54 -17.48
#